data_AF-A0A9E6AEC0-F1
#
_entry.id   AF-A0A9E6AEC0-F1
#
_cell.length_a   1.000
_cell.length_b   1.000
_cell.length_c   1.000
_cell.angle_alpha   90.00
_cell.angle_beta   90.00
_cell.angle_gamma   90.00
#
_symmetry.space_group_name_H-M   'P 1'
#
loop_
_entity.id
_entity.type
_entity.pdbx_description
1 polymer ?
#
loop_
_entity_poly.entity_id
_entity_poly.type
_entity_poly.pdbx_seq_one_letter_code
_entity_poly.pdbx_strand_id
1 'polypeptide(L)'
;ALDCGAVAAIHPFYTSAVRVFERAGRPIVGSAPVGYDGTAAWLTAIGDAFGLSSDKVASAQNAFLPAIKGALSQSRIDGTLTVSGYEGSELLVARLLIESGAQVPYVGTACPKTPWNEEDAAWLEAKGARVKFRVSLEDDCAAVEAIRPSLAIGTTPVVQKAKEMGIPALYFTNLISARPLMGPAGAGSLIEVVNAAIAGKDRMDRMKSFFDGVGTEDTAGVWEGDPNLRPDFRALNQKKLEKAARARKAAEMI
;
A
#
# COMPACT_ATOMS: atom_id res chain seq x y z
N ALA A 1 -6.01 -11.44 -31.35
CA ALA A 1 -5.33 -11.51 -30.03
C ALA A 1 -4.16 -12.49 -30.04
N LEU A 2 -4.35 -13.77 -30.40
CA LEU A 2 -3.26 -14.77 -30.35
C LEU A 2 -2.12 -14.55 -31.36
N ASP A 3 -2.33 -13.71 -32.37
CA ASP A 3 -1.30 -13.33 -33.36
C ASP A 3 -0.38 -12.18 -32.89
N CYS A 4 -0.34 -11.89 -31.60
CA CYS A 4 0.58 -10.89 -31.05
C CYS A 4 2.04 -11.39 -31.07
N GLY A 5 2.99 -10.47 -31.14
CA GLY A 5 4.42 -10.80 -31.00
C GLY A 5 4.85 -11.03 -29.55
N ALA A 6 4.19 -10.37 -28.59
CA ALA A 6 4.38 -10.53 -27.16
C ALA A 6 3.14 -10.08 -26.39
N VAL A 7 3.02 -10.48 -25.12
CA VAL A 7 1.90 -10.11 -24.23
C VAL A 7 2.44 -9.43 -22.99
N ALA A 8 1.94 -8.22 -22.70
CA ALA A 8 2.26 -7.51 -21.48
C ALA A 8 1.34 -7.97 -20.33
N ALA A 9 1.89 -8.69 -19.35
CA ALA A 9 1.20 -9.15 -18.15
C ALA A 9 1.31 -8.09 -17.03
N ILE A 10 0.73 -6.91 -17.27
CA ILE A 10 0.84 -5.75 -16.37
C ILE A 10 0.07 -5.86 -15.05
N HIS A 11 -0.69 -6.94 -14.84
CA HIS A 11 -1.56 -7.09 -13.69
C HIS A 11 -1.57 -8.55 -13.18
N PRO A 12 -1.47 -8.80 -11.85
CA PRO A 12 -1.41 -10.15 -11.27
C PRO A 12 -2.63 -11.06 -11.50
N PHE A 13 -3.81 -10.53 -11.84
CA PHE A 13 -5.05 -11.34 -11.90
C PHE A 13 -5.19 -12.17 -13.16
N TYR A 14 -4.59 -11.76 -14.27
CA TYR A 14 -4.86 -12.36 -15.58
C TYR A 14 -4.11 -13.69 -15.82
N THR A 15 -3.82 -14.45 -14.76
CA THR A 15 -3.13 -15.76 -14.81
C THR A 15 -3.75 -16.72 -15.83
N SER A 16 -5.08 -16.83 -15.88
CA SER A 16 -5.77 -17.69 -16.84
C SER A 16 -5.61 -17.22 -18.29
N ALA A 17 -5.64 -15.90 -18.52
CA ALA A 17 -5.42 -15.35 -19.86
C ALA A 17 -3.96 -15.53 -20.30
N VAL A 18 -3.00 -15.25 -19.41
CA VAL A 18 -1.56 -15.46 -19.63
C VAL A 18 -1.29 -16.92 -20.04
N ARG A 19 -1.87 -17.91 -19.35
CA ARG A 19 -1.72 -19.33 -19.71
C ARG A 19 -2.18 -19.66 -21.13
N VAL A 20 -3.22 -18.98 -21.63
CA VAL A 20 -3.69 -19.18 -23.01
C VAL A 20 -2.65 -18.69 -24.01
N PHE A 21 -2.04 -17.53 -23.74
CA PHE A 21 -0.99 -16.97 -24.59
C PHE A 21 0.32 -17.77 -24.53
N GLU A 22 0.73 -18.25 -23.36
CA GLU A 22 1.88 -19.15 -23.21
C GLU A 22 1.68 -20.44 -24.02
N ARG A 23 0.50 -21.05 -23.95
CA ARG A 23 0.16 -22.23 -24.78
C ARG A 23 0.18 -21.93 -26.28
N ALA A 24 -0.10 -20.69 -26.67
CA ALA A 24 0.01 -20.22 -28.05
C ALA A 24 1.44 -19.81 -28.43
N GLY A 25 2.43 -20.09 -27.57
CA GLY A 25 3.85 -19.79 -27.80
C GLY A 25 4.19 -18.31 -27.75
N ARG A 26 3.35 -17.47 -27.13
CA ARG A 26 3.57 -16.02 -27.07
C ARG A 26 4.43 -15.67 -25.85
N PRO A 27 5.52 -14.90 -26.02
CA PRO A 27 6.34 -14.46 -24.90
C PRO A 27 5.54 -13.50 -24.01
N ILE A 28 5.78 -13.59 -22.70
CA ILE A 28 5.12 -12.78 -21.68
C ILE A 28 6.13 -11.79 -21.11
N VAL A 29 5.78 -10.51 -21.10
CA VAL A 29 6.56 -9.43 -20.47
C VAL A 29 5.83 -8.99 -19.21
N GLY A 30 6.45 -9.15 -18.06
CA GLY A 30 5.89 -8.80 -16.76
C GLY A 30 6.05 -7.32 -16.38
N SER A 31 5.65 -6.99 -15.15
CA SER A 31 5.66 -5.63 -14.58
C SER A 31 4.94 -4.62 -15.49
N ALA A 32 5.24 -3.33 -15.35
CA ALA A 32 4.67 -2.24 -16.13
C ALA A 32 5.66 -1.07 -16.24
N PRO A 33 5.51 -0.20 -17.25
CA PRO A 33 6.34 0.99 -17.41
C PRO A 33 5.93 2.11 -16.42
N VAL A 34 6.16 1.85 -15.13
CA VAL A 34 5.85 2.73 -14.01
C VAL A 34 7.15 3.19 -13.37
N GLY A 35 7.26 4.51 -13.17
CA GLY A 35 8.48 5.10 -12.61
C GLY A 35 9.67 5.07 -13.58
N TYR A 36 10.86 5.47 -13.13
CA TYR A 36 12.03 5.58 -14.01
C TYR A 36 12.64 4.20 -14.25
N ASP A 37 12.98 3.49 -13.17
CA ASP A 37 13.63 2.18 -13.25
C ASP A 37 12.70 1.14 -13.89
N GLY A 38 11.41 1.15 -13.51
CA GLY A 38 10.41 0.23 -14.06
C GLY A 38 10.18 0.45 -15.56
N THR A 39 10.10 1.71 -16.00
CA THR A 39 9.99 2.01 -17.44
C THR A 39 11.24 1.60 -18.21
N ALA A 40 12.44 1.83 -17.66
CA ALA A 40 13.68 1.44 -18.30
C ALA A 40 13.75 -0.09 -18.49
N ALA A 41 13.53 -0.86 -17.42
CA ALA A 41 13.53 -2.31 -17.44
C ALA A 41 12.48 -2.88 -18.40
N TRP A 42 11.26 -2.33 -18.37
CA TRP A 42 10.17 -2.78 -19.23
C TRP A 42 10.48 -2.56 -20.71
N LEU A 43 11.05 -1.41 -21.09
CA LEU A 43 11.47 -1.14 -22.47
C LEU A 43 12.61 -2.08 -22.93
N THR A 44 13.53 -2.43 -22.03
CA THR A 44 14.55 -3.46 -22.31
C THR A 44 13.91 -4.82 -22.57
N ALA A 45 12.98 -5.26 -21.72
CA ALA A 45 12.30 -6.54 -21.87
C ALA A 45 11.49 -6.64 -23.18
N ILE A 46 10.89 -5.53 -23.63
CA ILE A 46 10.27 -5.45 -24.95
C ILE A 46 11.33 -5.56 -26.06
N GLY A 47 12.46 -4.88 -25.93
CA GLY A 47 13.59 -5.01 -26.85
C GLY A 47 14.03 -6.46 -27.03
N ASP A 48 14.23 -7.16 -25.92
CA ASP A 48 14.65 -8.56 -25.90
C ASP A 48 13.59 -9.49 -26.53
N ALA A 49 12.30 -9.30 -26.19
CA ALA A 49 11.21 -10.11 -26.72
C ALA A 49 11.06 -10.03 -28.25
N PHE A 50 11.45 -8.90 -28.85
CA PHE A 50 11.38 -8.66 -30.29
C PHE A 50 12.75 -8.69 -31.00
N GLY A 51 13.83 -9.00 -30.29
CA GLY A 51 15.20 -9.02 -30.84
C GLY A 51 15.65 -7.67 -31.41
N LEU A 52 15.25 -6.57 -30.77
CA LEU A 52 15.61 -5.22 -31.20
C LEU A 52 17.06 -4.89 -30.83
N SER A 53 17.74 -4.13 -31.68
CA SER A 53 19.09 -3.64 -31.39
C SER A 53 19.11 -2.73 -30.17
N SER A 54 20.21 -2.75 -29.42
CA SER A 54 20.46 -1.86 -28.27
C SER A 54 20.18 -0.39 -28.59
N ASP A 55 20.53 0.07 -29.80
CA ASP A 55 20.34 1.47 -30.21
C ASP A 55 18.86 1.86 -30.30
N LYS A 56 17.98 0.93 -30.69
CA LYS A 56 16.54 1.17 -30.74
C LYS A 56 15.94 1.24 -29.35
N VAL A 57 16.35 0.34 -28.46
CA VAL A 57 15.93 0.34 -27.04
C VAL A 57 16.41 1.62 -26.36
N ALA A 58 17.68 1.99 -26.55
CA ALA A 58 18.24 3.22 -26.01
C ALA A 58 17.52 4.47 -26.55
N SER A 59 17.20 4.50 -27.85
CA SER A 59 16.41 5.60 -28.42
C SER A 59 15.02 5.71 -27.79
N ALA A 60 14.34 4.58 -27.53
CA ALA A 60 13.04 4.57 -26.87
C ALA A 60 13.14 5.02 -25.41
N GLN A 61 14.12 4.54 -24.66
CA GLN A 61 14.38 4.96 -23.29
C GLN A 61 14.69 6.47 -23.23
N ASN A 62 15.56 6.98 -24.10
CA ASN A 62 15.92 8.39 -24.16
C ASN A 62 14.74 9.30 -24.52
N ALA A 63 13.70 8.79 -25.18
CA ALA A 63 12.49 9.55 -25.48
C ALA A 63 11.58 9.76 -24.25
N PHE A 64 11.57 8.84 -23.28
CA PHE A 64 10.64 8.87 -22.14
C PHE A 64 11.30 9.08 -20.78
N LEU A 65 12.44 8.44 -20.53
CA LEU A 65 13.10 8.44 -19.23
C LEU A 65 13.48 9.85 -18.74
N PRO A 66 13.97 10.79 -19.58
CA PRO A 66 14.24 12.15 -19.13
C PRO A 66 13.00 12.88 -18.63
N ALA A 67 11.85 12.71 -19.29
CA ALA A 67 10.59 13.33 -18.88
C ALA A 67 10.06 12.74 -17.57
N ILE A 68 10.17 11.43 -17.38
CA ILE A 68 9.81 10.76 -16.12
C ILE A 68 10.69 11.25 -14.98
N LYS A 69 12.01 11.28 -15.19
CA LYS A 69 12.97 11.79 -14.20
C LYS A 69 12.68 13.25 -13.85
N GLY A 70 12.37 14.06 -14.85
CA GLY A 70 11.93 15.44 -14.68
C GLY A 70 10.69 15.54 -13.79
N ALA A 71 9.63 14.81 -14.11
CA ALA A 71 8.39 14.80 -13.32
C ALA A 71 8.61 14.36 -11.86
N LEU A 72 9.39 13.28 -11.64
CA LEU A 72 9.72 12.80 -10.28
C LEU A 72 10.58 13.80 -9.49
N SER A 73 11.33 14.67 -10.17
CA SER A 73 12.18 15.66 -9.52
C SER A 73 11.46 16.97 -9.18
N GLN A 74 10.29 17.23 -9.77
CA GLN A 74 9.55 18.50 -9.58
C GLN A 74 9.02 18.66 -8.15
N SER A 75 8.67 17.56 -7.50
CA SER A 75 8.22 17.56 -6.12
C SER A 75 8.65 16.25 -5.47
N ARG A 76 8.99 16.30 -4.18
CA ARG A 76 9.38 15.13 -3.40
C ARG A 76 8.32 14.84 -2.36
N ILE A 77 8.15 13.56 -2.07
CA ILE A 77 7.39 13.09 -0.92
C ILE A 77 8.37 12.93 0.23
N ASP A 78 8.23 13.73 1.27
CA ASP A 78 8.99 13.58 2.51
C ASP A 78 8.09 12.93 3.58
N GLY A 79 8.29 11.64 3.82
CA GLY A 79 7.51 10.90 4.79
C GLY A 79 7.65 9.39 4.67
N THR A 80 7.23 8.70 5.72
CA THR A 80 7.14 7.24 5.78
C THR A 80 5.73 6.81 5.42
N LEU A 81 5.57 5.92 4.46
CA LEU A 81 4.28 5.46 3.94
C LEU A 81 4.16 3.94 4.09
N THR A 82 2.99 3.48 4.51
CA THR A 82 2.60 2.07 4.33
C THR A 82 1.66 1.96 3.13
N VAL A 83 1.85 0.96 2.29
CA VAL A 83 0.99 0.71 1.13
C VAL A 83 0.37 -0.67 1.25
N SER A 84 -0.95 -0.76 1.21
CA SER A 84 -1.64 -2.04 1.10
C SER A 84 -2.91 -2.00 0.27
N GLY A 85 -3.35 -3.15 -0.23
CA GLY A 85 -4.51 -3.23 -1.13
C GLY A 85 -4.85 -4.64 -1.61
N TYR A 86 -5.82 -4.70 -2.52
CA TYR A 86 -6.29 -5.92 -3.18
C TYR A 86 -6.42 -5.77 -4.69
N GLU A 87 -5.86 -4.72 -5.28
CA GLU A 87 -6.01 -4.38 -6.69
C GLU A 87 -4.85 -4.86 -7.54
N GLY A 88 -3.70 -5.20 -6.95
CA GLY A 88 -2.58 -5.79 -7.70
C GLY A 88 -1.63 -4.78 -8.34
N SER A 89 -1.89 -3.48 -8.18
CA SER A 89 -0.99 -2.39 -8.54
C SER A 89 -0.20 -1.84 -7.35
N GLU A 90 -0.35 -2.42 -6.14
CA GLU A 90 0.28 -1.91 -4.92
C GLU A 90 1.80 -1.81 -5.04
N LEU A 91 2.44 -2.82 -5.64
CA LEU A 91 3.88 -2.85 -5.83
C LEU A 91 4.32 -1.72 -6.79
N LEU A 92 3.61 -1.52 -7.90
CA LEU A 92 3.91 -0.46 -8.88
C LEU A 92 3.75 0.93 -8.26
N VAL A 93 2.68 1.13 -7.48
CA VAL A 93 2.47 2.37 -6.71
C VAL A 93 3.62 2.58 -5.71
N ALA A 94 4.01 1.56 -4.96
CA ALA A 94 5.10 1.65 -4.00
C ALA A 94 6.43 2.02 -4.66
N ARG A 95 6.73 1.47 -5.85
CA ARG A 95 7.91 1.86 -6.63
C ARG A 95 7.89 3.35 -6.95
N LEU A 96 6.76 3.84 -7.45
CA LEU A 96 6.60 5.24 -7.80
C LEU A 96 6.77 6.16 -6.59
N LEU A 97 6.22 5.77 -5.43
CA LEU A 97 6.36 6.52 -4.17
C LEU A 97 7.83 6.58 -3.73
N ILE A 98 8.56 5.46 -3.78
CA ILE A 98 9.99 5.42 -3.42
C ILE A 98 10.81 6.29 -4.39
N GLU A 99 10.58 6.18 -5.69
CA GLU A 99 11.26 7.02 -6.68
C GLU A 99 10.91 8.51 -6.54
N SER A 100 9.74 8.83 -5.98
CA SER A 100 9.32 10.19 -5.62
C SER A 100 9.89 10.68 -4.27
N GLY A 101 10.71 9.87 -3.59
CA GLY A 101 11.42 10.23 -2.37
C GLY A 101 10.83 9.69 -1.06
N ALA A 102 9.67 9.04 -1.11
CA ALA A 102 9.03 8.47 0.08
C ALA A 102 9.83 7.29 0.66
N GLN A 103 9.77 7.10 1.97
CA GLN A 103 10.19 5.85 2.60
C GLN A 103 8.99 4.90 2.66
N VAL A 104 9.09 3.71 2.05
CA VAL A 104 8.00 2.73 2.04
C VAL A 104 8.47 1.42 2.69
N PRO A 105 8.46 1.31 4.02
CA PRO A 105 8.94 0.11 4.73
C PRO A 105 8.02 -1.12 4.58
N TYR A 106 6.77 -0.95 4.14
CA TYR A 106 5.80 -2.04 4.03
C TYR A 106 4.93 -1.91 2.79
N VAL A 107 4.83 -3.01 2.04
CA VAL A 107 3.95 -3.18 0.88
C VAL A 107 3.17 -4.49 1.01
N GLY A 108 1.88 -4.39 1.30
CA GLY A 108 0.96 -5.52 1.40
C GLY A 108 0.08 -5.64 0.16
N THR A 109 -0.14 -6.85 -0.35
CA THR A 109 -1.17 -7.09 -1.38
C THR A 109 -1.93 -8.39 -1.11
N ALA A 110 -3.26 -8.35 -1.25
CA ALA A 110 -4.08 -9.56 -1.20
C ALA A 110 -3.90 -10.44 -2.46
N CYS A 111 -3.27 -9.89 -3.50
CA CYS A 111 -2.96 -10.59 -4.74
C CYS A 111 -1.90 -11.68 -4.54
N PRO A 112 -1.89 -12.72 -5.41
CA PRO A 112 -0.84 -13.72 -5.39
C PRO A 112 0.51 -13.17 -5.86
N LYS A 113 1.59 -13.81 -5.39
CA LYS A 113 2.89 -13.74 -6.07
C LYS A 113 2.77 -14.44 -7.44
N THR A 114 3.30 -13.81 -8.47
CA THR A 114 3.28 -14.31 -9.85
C THR A 114 4.63 -14.03 -10.52
N PRO A 115 5.02 -14.76 -11.58
CA PRO A 115 6.27 -14.47 -12.29
C PRO A 115 6.38 -13.01 -12.76
N TRP A 116 5.26 -12.39 -13.14
CA TRP A 116 5.23 -11.02 -13.67
C TRP A 116 5.16 -9.91 -12.62
N ASN A 117 5.15 -10.22 -11.33
CA ASN A 117 5.37 -9.23 -10.25
C ASN A 117 6.61 -9.52 -9.41
N GLU A 118 7.42 -10.50 -9.83
CA GLU A 118 8.62 -10.92 -9.10
C GLU A 118 9.71 -9.84 -9.13
N GLU A 119 9.95 -9.23 -10.29
CA GLU A 119 10.93 -8.15 -10.42
C GLU A 119 10.55 -6.94 -9.56
N ASP A 120 9.26 -6.58 -9.52
CA ASP A 120 8.77 -5.49 -8.69
C ASP A 120 8.97 -5.79 -7.20
N ALA A 121 8.65 -7.01 -6.77
CA ALA A 121 8.87 -7.43 -5.38
C ALA A 121 10.35 -7.38 -5.01
N ALA A 122 11.22 -7.94 -5.85
CA ALA A 122 12.67 -7.95 -5.61
C ALA A 122 13.26 -6.53 -5.59
N TRP A 123 12.81 -5.65 -6.49
CA TRP A 123 13.24 -4.25 -6.49
C TRP A 123 12.82 -3.55 -5.19
N LEU A 124 11.59 -3.74 -4.74
CA LEU A 124 11.09 -3.15 -3.49
C LEU A 124 11.84 -3.66 -2.26
N GLU A 125 12.09 -4.97 -2.18
CA GLU A 125 12.86 -5.58 -1.10
C GLU A 125 14.30 -5.05 -1.08
N ALA A 126 14.93 -4.85 -2.25
CA ALA A 126 16.24 -4.23 -2.37
C ALA A 126 16.26 -2.76 -1.92
N LYS A 127 15.10 -2.06 -1.95
CA LYS A 127 14.93 -0.72 -1.37
C LYS A 127 14.55 -0.75 0.12
N GLY A 128 14.53 -1.93 0.75
CA GLY A 128 14.25 -2.11 2.17
C GLY A 128 12.77 -2.24 2.54
N ALA A 129 11.88 -2.35 1.55
CA ALA A 129 10.47 -2.59 1.81
C ALA A 129 10.21 -4.06 2.16
N ARG A 130 9.41 -4.32 3.19
CA ARG A 130 8.84 -5.65 3.41
C ARG A 130 7.66 -5.84 2.47
N VAL A 131 7.82 -6.71 1.47
CA VAL A 131 6.74 -7.10 0.56
C VAL A 131 6.04 -8.34 1.10
N LYS A 132 4.71 -8.29 1.23
CA LYS A 132 3.90 -9.46 1.61
C LYS A 132 2.76 -9.65 0.62
N PHE A 133 2.69 -10.87 0.07
CA PHE A 133 1.57 -11.32 -0.77
C PHE A 133 0.55 -12.08 0.07
N ARG A 134 -0.70 -12.14 -0.40
CA ARG A 134 -1.82 -12.77 0.32
C ARG A 134 -1.97 -12.25 1.75
N VAL A 135 -1.81 -10.95 1.95
CA VAL A 135 -1.98 -10.31 3.26
C VAL A 135 -3.42 -10.44 3.75
N SER A 136 -3.58 -10.60 5.06
CA SER A 136 -4.87 -10.40 5.71
C SER A 136 -5.05 -8.94 6.11
N LEU A 137 -6.28 -8.56 6.50
CA LEU A 137 -6.54 -7.22 7.03
C LEU A 137 -5.72 -6.96 8.31
N GLU A 138 -5.58 -7.98 9.16
CA GLU A 138 -4.84 -7.90 10.43
C GLU A 138 -3.36 -7.61 10.19
N ASP A 139 -2.76 -8.19 9.14
CA ASP A 139 -1.38 -7.90 8.76
C ASP A 139 -1.18 -6.42 8.44
N ASP A 140 -2.06 -5.86 7.61
CA ASP A 140 -1.99 -4.48 7.15
C ASP A 140 -2.22 -3.51 8.33
N CYS A 141 -3.22 -3.77 9.16
CA CYS A 141 -3.49 -2.99 10.37
C CYS A 141 -2.32 -3.04 11.35
N ALA A 142 -1.71 -4.22 11.56
CA ALA A 142 -0.54 -4.37 12.41
C ALA A 142 0.67 -3.61 11.85
N ALA A 143 0.84 -3.57 10.53
CA ALA A 143 1.89 -2.77 9.89
C ALA A 143 1.70 -1.28 10.18
N VAL A 144 0.48 -0.74 10.06
CA VAL A 144 0.17 0.66 10.41
C VAL A 144 0.45 0.93 11.89
N GLU A 145 0.04 0.03 12.80
CA GLU A 145 0.26 0.16 14.24
C GLU A 145 1.75 0.19 14.61
N ALA A 146 2.54 -0.70 14.02
CA ALA A 146 3.96 -0.84 14.30
C ALA A 146 4.79 0.28 13.68
N ILE A 147 4.50 0.67 12.44
CA ILE A 147 5.30 1.63 11.68
C ILE A 147 4.93 3.07 12.03
N ARG A 148 3.66 3.34 12.32
CA ARG A 148 3.10 4.69 12.51
C ARG A 148 3.53 5.65 11.40
N PRO A 149 3.12 5.36 10.15
CA PRO A 149 3.56 6.14 8.98
C PRO A 149 3.07 7.59 9.05
N SER A 150 3.72 8.47 8.29
CA SER A 150 3.24 9.81 7.95
C SER A 150 1.93 9.75 7.17
N LEU A 151 1.75 8.70 6.36
CA LEU A 151 0.53 8.43 5.62
C LEU A 151 0.33 6.92 5.41
N ALA A 152 -0.86 6.41 5.72
CA ALA A 152 -1.27 5.04 5.36
C ALA A 152 -2.09 5.04 4.07
N ILE A 153 -1.66 4.27 3.07
CA ILE A 153 -2.44 3.97 1.88
C ILE A 153 -2.95 2.54 2.01
N GLY A 154 -4.26 2.34 1.97
CA GLY A 154 -4.84 1.05 2.31
C GLY A 154 -6.27 0.85 1.83
N THR A 155 -6.83 -0.31 2.17
CA THR A 155 -8.26 -0.60 2.05
C THR A 155 -9.08 0.22 3.04
N THR A 156 -10.41 0.26 2.88
CA THR A 156 -11.29 1.04 3.76
C THR A 156 -11.06 0.76 5.25
N PRO A 157 -10.96 -0.51 5.72
CA PRO A 157 -10.73 -0.77 7.13
C PRO A 157 -9.34 -0.34 7.63
N VAL A 158 -8.30 -0.45 6.78
CA VAL A 158 -6.95 0.06 7.11
C VAL A 158 -6.96 1.58 7.25
N VAL A 159 -7.66 2.28 6.36
CA VAL A 159 -7.83 3.74 6.41
C VAL A 159 -8.59 4.17 7.67
N GLN A 160 -9.65 3.45 8.04
CA GLN A 160 -10.39 3.70 9.29
C GLN A 160 -9.46 3.54 10.49
N LYS A 161 -8.74 2.42 10.57
CA LYS A 161 -7.77 2.15 11.64
C LYS A 161 -6.71 3.25 11.77
N ALA A 162 -6.09 3.65 10.66
CA ALA A 162 -5.11 4.72 10.65
C ALA A 162 -5.70 6.05 11.16
N LYS A 163 -6.91 6.41 10.70
CA LYS A 163 -7.58 7.64 11.11
C LYS A 163 -7.98 7.65 12.58
N GLU A 164 -8.44 6.52 13.13
CA GLU A 164 -8.67 6.35 14.58
C GLU A 164 -7.38 6.58 15.39
N MET A 165 -6.24 6.19 14.84
CA MET A 165 -4.93 6.46 15.44
C MET A 165 -4.48 7.93 15.29
N GLY A 166 -5.16 8.75 14.48
CA GLY A 166 -4.74 10.11 14.13
C GLY A 166 -3.67 10.16 13.04
N ILE A 167 -3.54 9.09 12.26
CA ILE A 167 -2.61 8.98 11.12
C ILE A 167 -3.36 9.35 9.84
N PRO A 168 -2.85 10.30 9.02
CA PRO A 168 -3.38 10.56 7.69
C PRO A 168 -3.49 9.26 6.88
N ALA A 169 -4.58 9.10 6.14
CA ALA A 169 -4.77 7.89 5.33
C ALA A 169 -5.61 8.11 4.08
N LEU A 170 -5.24 7.41 3.00
CA LEU A 170 -5.88 7.43 1.69
C LEU A 170 -6.38 6.04 1.31
N TYR A 171 -7.61 5.98 0.79
CA TYR A 171 -8.17 4.74 0.25
C TYR A 171 -7.56 4.45 -1.11
N PHE A 172 -7.00 3.24 -1.28
CA PHE A 172 -6.22 2.84 -2.44
C PHE A 172 -7.02 3.01 -3.75
N THR A 173 -8.21 2.44 -3.88
CA THR A 173 -8.95 2.38 -5.15
C THR A 173 -9.23 3.75 -5.74
N ASN A 174 -9.93 4.59 -5.00
CA ASN A 174 -10.48 5.82 -5.57
C ASN A 174 -9.44 6.94 -5.66
N LEU A 175 -8.44 6.96 -4.78
CA LEU A 175 -7.49 8.07 -4.68
C LEU A 175 -6.14 7.77 -5.32
N ILE A 176 -5.81 6.47 -5.48
CA ILE A 176 -4.51 6.03 -5.98
C ILE A 176 -4.67 5.26 -7.29
N SER A 177 -5.43 4.15 -7.30
CA SER A 177 -5.57 3.26 -8.46
C SER A 177 -6.23 3.94 -9.67
N ALA A 178 -7.14 4.88 -9.42
CA ALA A 178 -7.79 5.66 -10.48
C ALA A 178 -6.86 6.68 -11.17
N ARG A 179 -5.64 6.90 -10.67
CA ARG A 179 -4.70 7.86 -11.25
C ARG A 179 -3.81 7.21 -12.31
N PRO A 180 -3.35 7.96 -13.32
CA PRO A 180 -2.31 7.47 -14.22
C PRO A 180 -1.08 7.02 -13.40
N LEU A 181 -0.50 5.86 -13.75
CA LEU A 181 0.74 5.35 -13.14
C LEU A 181 1.89 5.26 -14.15
N MET A 182 1.58 5.08 -15.42
CA MET A 182 2.58 4.78 -16.45
C MET A 182 3.14 6.05 -17.10
N GLY A 183 4.44 6.01 -17.43
CA GLY A 183 5.12 7.08 -18.14
C GLY A 183 5.14 8.43 -17.40
N PRO A 184 5.39 9.54 -18.13
CA PRO A 184 5.53 10.87 -17.51
C PRO A 184 4.31 11.36 -16.74
N ALA A 185 3.10 11.02 -17.22
CA ALA A 185 1.85 11.43 -16.57
C ALA A 185 1.67 10.78 -15.19
N GLY A 186 2.15 9.54 -15.02
CA GLY A 186 2.05 8.84 -13.74
C GLY A 186 2.88 9.47 -12.64
N ALA A 187 4.11 9.86 -12.97
CA ALA A 187 5.07 10.43 -12.03
C ALA A 187 4.59 11.70 -11.31
N GLY A 188 3.90 12.61 -12.01
CA GLY A 188 3.45 13.87 -11.40
C GLY A 188 2.18 13.75 -10.54
N SER A 189 1.26 12.85 -10.91
CA SER A 189 -0.13 12.90 -10.38
C SER A 189 -0.29 12.39 -8.94
N LEU A 190 0.61 11.52 -8.49
CA LEU A 190 0.52 10.89 -7.16
C LEU A 190 1.09 11.78 -6.05
N ILE A 191 2.15 12.53 -6.37
CA ILE A 191 2.94 13.30 -5.41
C ILE A 191 2.09 14.39 -4.73
N GLU A 192 1.32 15.13 -5.52
CA GLU A 192 0.47 16.23 -5.01
C GLU A 192 -0.54 15.73 -3.97
N VAL A 193 -1.22 14.62 -4.24
CA VAL A 193 -2.24 14.07 -3.33
C VAL A 193 -1.62 13.52 -2.06
N VAL A 194 -0.48 12.84 -2.17
CA VAL A 194 0.24 12.32 -1.01
C VAL A 194 0.70 13.45 -0.11
N ASN A 195 1.34 14.48 -0.67
CA ASN A 195 1.82 15.63 0.09
C ASN A 195 0.67 16.41 0.74
N ALA A 196 -0.45 16.62 0.02
CA ALA A 196 -1.64 17.24 0.58
C ALA A 196 -2.23 16.44 1.76
N ALA A 197 -2.23 15.11 1.67
CA ALA A 197 -2.71 14.26 2.74
C ALA A 197 -1.80 14.30 3.98
N ILE A 198 -0.47 14.25 3.79
CA ILE A 198 0.51 14.38 4.86
C ILE A 198 0.38 15.75 5.56
N ALA A 199 0.25 16.83 4.79
CA ALA A 199 0.07 18.19 5.33
C ALA A 199 -1.23 18.34 6.14
N GLY A 200 -2.20 17.44 5.98
CA GLY A 200 -3.44 17.42 6.75
C GLY A 200 -3.30 16.97 8.21
N LYS A 201 -2.11 16.53 8.65
CA LYS A 201 -1.90 15.94 9.98
C LYS A 201 -2.36 16.83 11.13
N ASP A 202 -1.98 18.11 11.16
CA ASP A 202 -2.35 19.01 12.26
C ASP A 202 -3.87 19.18 12.39
N ARG A 203 -4.59 19.17 11.26
CA ARG A 203 -6.05 19.21 11.26
C ARG A 203 -6.63 17.94 11.88
N MET A 204 -6.03 16.79 11.57
CA MET A 204 -6.44 15.51 12.13
C MET A 204 -6.18 15.43 13.64
N ASP A 205 -5.03 15.93 14.11
CA ASP A 205 -4.70 15.97 15.53
C ASP A 205 -5.69 16.84 16.31
N ARG A 206 -6.07 18.01 15.77
CA ARG A 206 -7.13 18.85 16.37
C ARG A 206 -8.48 18.14 16.42
N MET A 207 -8.84 17.44 15.35
CA MET A 207 -10.11 16.68 15.29
C MET A 207 -10.11 15.54 16.31
N LYS A 208 -9.00 14.80 16.43
CA LYS A 208 -8.85 13.74 17.43
C LYS A 208 -8.95 14.28 18.86
N SER A 209 -8.28 15.40 19.14
CA SER A 209 -8.36 16.07 20.45
C SER A 209 -9.77 16.58 20.78
N PHE A 210 -10.51 17.07 19.78
CA PHE A 210 -11.88 17.56 19.98
C PHE A 210 -12.86 16.45 20.35
N PHE A 211 -12.70 15.26 19.75
CA PHE A 211 -13.55 14.09 20.00
C PHE A 211 -12.98 13.13 21.06
N ASP A 212 -11.97 13.55 21.83
CA ASP A 212 -11.37 12.69 22.85
C ASP A 212 -12.43 12.25 23.89
N GLY A 213 -12.44 10.97 24.20
CA GLY A 213 -13.43 10.35 25.10
C GLY A 213 -14.84 10.16 24.53
N VAL A 214 -15.12 10.53 23.27
CA VAL A 214 -16.42 10.28 22.61
C VAL A 214 -16.42 8.91 21.93
N GLY A 215 -17.51 8.15 22.12
CA GLY A 215 -17.68 6.86 21.46
C GLY A 215 -16.82 5.74 22.05
N THR A 216 -16.24 5.94 23.23
CA THR A 216 -15.36 4.99 23.92
C THR A 216 -15.93 4.61 25.28
N GLU A 217 -15.68 3.38 25.73
CA GLU A 217 -16.17 2.87 27.01
C GLU A 217 -17.67 3.16 27.25
N ASP A 218 -18.00 3.88 28.32
CA ASP A 218 -19.38 4.21 28.70
C ASP A 218 -20.01 5.23 27.74
N THR A 219 -19.23 5.95 26.92
CA THR A 219 -19.78 6.88 25.91
C THR A 219 -19.99 6.22 24.55
N ALA A 220 -19.70 4.92 24.39
CA ALA A 220 -19.92 4.19 23.15
C ALA A 220 -21.41 3.96 22.85
N GLY A 221 -21.82 4.00 21.58
CA GLY A 221 -23.20 3.77 21.14
C GLY A 221 -24.00 5.05 20.88
N VAL A 222 -25.33 4.90 20.74
CA VAL A 222 -26.26 6.02 20.54
C VAL A 222 -26.96 6.31 21.87
N TRP A 223 -26.88 7.55 22.31
CA TRP A 223 -27.39 7.99 23.62
C TRP A 223 -28.47 9.06 23.46
N GLU A 224 -29.54 8.96 24.26
CA GLU A 224 -30.58 10.00 24.37
C GLU A 224 -30.28 11.00 25.51
N GLY A 225 -29.28 10.72 26.36
CA GLY A 225 -28.82 11.56 27.49
C GLY A 225 -27.43 11.14 27.97
N ASP A 226 -26.99 11.62 29.13
CA ASP A 226 -25.67 11.27 29.67
C ASP A 226 -25.56 9.75 29.94
N PRO A 227 -24.40 9.11 29.66
CA PRO A 227 -24.18 7.72 30.00
C PRO A 227 -24.41 7.42 31.48
N ASN A 228 -25.10 6.30 31.76
CA ASN A 228 -25.32 5.87 33.13
C ASN A 228 -24.05 5.19 33.69
N LEU A 229 -23.15 5.99 34.25
CA LEU A 229 -21.90 5.53 34.83
C LEU A 229 -22.15 4.63 36.05
N ARG A 230 -21.58 3.42 36.07
CA ARG A 230 -21.65 2.47 37.21
C ARG A 230 -20.27 2.12 37.76
N PRO A 231 -19.57 3.08 38.40
CA PRO A 231 -18.23 2.84 38.96
C PRO A 231 -18.25 1.80 40.09
N ASP A 232 -19.37 1.67 40.79
CA ASP A 232 -19.64 0.64 41.80
C ASP A 232 -19.57 -0.78 41.20
N PHE A 233 -20.20 -1.00 40.04
CA PHE A 233 -20.16 -2.28 39.33
C PHE A 233 -18.76 -2.60 38.81
N ARG A 234 -18.05 -1.60 38.26
CA ARG A 234 -16.67 -1.74 37.80
C ARG A 234 -15.75 -2.19 38.95
N ALA A 235 -15.82 -1.53 40.11
CA ALA A 235 -15.02 -1.87 41.28
C ALA A 235 -15.33 -3.28 41.83
N LEU A 236 -16.61 -3.67 41.84
CA LEU A 236 -17.02 -5.00 42.28
C LEU A 236 -16.52 -6.10 41.33
N ASN A 237 -16.62 -5.87 40.01
CA ASN A 237 -16.14 -6.81 39.00
C ASN A 237 -14.61 -6.95 39.03
N GLN A 238 -13.88 -5.84 39.21
CA GLN A 238 -12.42 -5.85 39.37
C GLN A 238 -12.00 -6.76 40.54
N LYS A 239 -12.61 -6.59 41.72
CA LYS A 239 -12.37 -7.46 42.89
C LYS A 239 -12.66 -8.93 42.60
N LYS A 240 -13.71 -9.23 41.83
CA LYS A 240 -14.07 -10.60 41.44
C LYS A 240 -12.99 -11.21 40.51
N LEU A 241 -12.52 -10.45 39.52
CA LEU A 241 -11.47 -10.88 38.59
C LEU A 241 -10.13 -11.13 39.32
N GLU A 242 -9.74 -10.24 40.24
CA GLU A 242 -8.54 -10.41 41.06
C GLU A 242 -8.61 -11.68 41.92
N LYS A 243 -9.77 -11.94 42.56
CA LYS A 243 -9.97 -13.15 43.35
C LYS A 243 -9.86 -14.41 42.47
N ALA A 244 -10.44 -14.39 41.27
CA ALA A 244 -10.36 -15.51 40.33
C ALA A 244 -8.94 -15.72 39.78
N ALA A 245 -8.17 -14.65 39.55
CA ALA A 245 -6.77 -14.74 39.15
C ALA A 245 -5.89 -15.34 40.25
N ARG A 246 -6.09 -14.92 41.52
CA ARG A 246 -5.41 -15.52 42.68
C ARG A 246 -5.74 -17.01 42.82
N ALA A 247 -7.00 -17.40 42.63
CA ALA A 247 -7.42 -18.79 42.68
C ALA A 247 -6.79 -19.64 41.57
N ARG A 248 -6.73 -19.15 40.33
CA ARG A 248 -6.04 -19.83 39.22
C ARG A 248 -4.55 -20.02 39.51
N LYS A 249 -3.87 -18.97 39.95
CA LYS A 249 -2.44 -19.04 40.31
C LYS A 249 -2.17 -20.01 41.45
N ALA A 250 -3.09 -20.11 42.42
CA ALA A 250 -2.99 -21.10 43.50
C ALA A 250 -3.19 -22.54 43.00
N ALA A 251 -4.08 -22.75 42.02
CA ALA A 251 -4.31 -24.06 41.42
C ALA A 251 -3.17 -24.53 40.50
N GLU A 252 -2.41 -23.60 39.89
CA GLU A 252 -1.19 -23.91 39.11
C GLU A 252 0.02 -24.27 39.99
N MET A 253 -0.05 -24.03 41.30
CA MET A 253 1.00 -24.36 42.27
C MET A 253 0.75 -25.70 43.00
N ILE A 254 -0.28 -26.44 42.61
CA ILE A 254 -0.61 -27.81 43.05
C ILE A 254 -0.27 -28.76 41.91
#